data_AF-A0A2X1H3B9-F1
#
_entry.id   AF-A0A2X1H3B9-F1
#
_cell.length_a   1.000
_cell.length_b   1.000
_cell.length_c   1.000
_cell.angle_alpha   90.00
_cell.angle_beta   90.00
_cell.angle_gamma   90.00
#
_symmetry.space_group_name_H-M   'P 1'
#
loop_
_entity.id
_entity.type
_entity.pdbx_description
1 polymer ?
#
loop_
_entity_poly.entity_id
_entity_poly.type
_entity_poly.pdbx_seq_one_letter_code
_entity_poly.pdbx_strand_id
1 'polypeptide(L)'
;METFLGIDYPTWWFIIIGFLITGYAILDGFDFGAGAWHLFFDKKKERRVALNAIGPVWDGNEAWLVIGGAGIFAGFPLMYAELFSAMNTPFMLFLTFIIFRAVAIEVRGKEDSDRWRNTWDTVYSVCSIVLPVLLGVVIANVLQGLPLDENFQYTGGALFTFLTPYALLVGVMTLLLFMVHGGLYLLLKTHGDMHHRIEKRINYAYLGFLVVFTAVAIYSMLTPHLAENIANSTALKVFPALLLLSILSVAFFMRKKTIKRLLWVLFSPSFSLWW
;
A
#
# COMPACT_ATOMS: atom_id res chain seq x y z
N MET A 1 -27.56 -11.62 -18.06
CA MET A 1 -27.02 -11.14 -16.77
C MET A 1 -27.93 -10.04 -16.29
N GLU A 2 -28.36 -10.08 -15.04
CA GLU A 2 -29.13 -8.97 -14.48
C GLU A 2 -28.24 -7.71 -14.45
N THR A 3 -28.81 -6.57 -14.81
CA THR A 3 -28.10 -5.30 -14.93
C THR A 3 -28.76 -4.25 -14.04
N PHE A 4 -27.94 -3.39 -13.45
CA PHE A 4 -28.37 -2.22 -12.70
C PHE A 4 -27.79 -0.99 -13.38
N LEU A 5 -28.65 -0.04 -13.78
CA LEU A 5 -28.24 1.15 -14.57
C LEU A 5 -27.47 0.82 -15.86
N GLY A 6 -27.77 -0.32 -16.49
CA GLY A 6 -27.12 -0.75 -17.73
C GLY A 6 -25.72 -1.38 -17.56
N ILE A 7 -25.25 -1.53 -16.32
CA ILE A 7 -24.01 -2.24 -15.97
C ILE A 7 -24.38 -3.56 -15.28
N ASP A 8 -23.69 -4.64 -15.62
CA ASP A 8 -23.90 -5.96 -15.03
C ASP A 8 -23.39 -6.03 -13.57
N TYR A 9 -24.01 -6.87 -12.75
CA TYR A 9 -23.64 -7.00 -11.34
C TYR A 9 -22.16 -7.33 -11.08
N PRO A 10 -21.49 -8.24 -11.83
CA PRO A 10 -20.06 -8.48 -11.66
C PRO A 10 -19.23 -7.21 -11.84
N THR A 11 -19.54 -6.38 -12.83
CA THR A 11 -18.84 -5.11 -13.04
C THR A 11 -19.08 -4.12 -11.89
N TRP A 12 -20.29 -4.06 -11.34
CA TRP A 12 -20.55 -3.26 -10.13
C TRP A 12 -19.72 -3.71 -8.93
N TRP A 13 -19.68 -5.01 -8.66
CA TRP A 13 -18.86 -5.56 -7.59
C TRP A 13 -17.37 -5.31 -7.80
N PHE A 14 -16.90 -5.43 -9.04
CA PHE A 14 -15.53 -5.08 -9.41
C PHE A 14 -15.20 -3.62 -9.10
N ILE A 15 -16.10 -2.69 -9.43
CA ILE A 15 -15.94 -1.25 -9.12
C ILE A 15 -15.89 -1.02 -7.60
N ILE A 16 -16.81 -1.65 -6.84
CA ILE A 16 -16.86 -1.53 -5.38
C ILE A 16 -15.58 -2.06 -4.74
N ILE A 17 -15.11 -3.24 -5.14
CA ILE A 17 -13.89 -3.84 -4.60
C ILE A 17 -12.67 -3.00 -4.99
N GLY A 18 -12.59 -2.53 -6.23
CA GLY A 18 -11.54 -1.61 -6.67
C GLY A 18 -11.51 -0.33 -5.84
N PHE A 19 -12.69 0.24 -5.53
CA PHE A 19 -12.82 1.39 -4.64
C PHE A 19 -12.35 1.09 -3.22
N LEU A 20 -12.75 -0.05 -2.63
CA LEU A 20 -12.37 -0.44 -1.27
C LEU A 20 -10.85 -0.68 -1.16
N ILE A 21 -10.26 -1.42 -2.09
CA ILE A 21 -8.81 -1.70 -2.10
C ILE A 21 -8.02 -0.42 -2.34
N THR A 22 -8.48 0.45 -3.25
CA THR A 22 -7.83 1.75 -3.48
C THR A 22 -7.95 2.65 -2.27
N GLY A 23 -9.12 2.69 -1.62
CA GLY A 23 -9.34 3.42 -0.37
C GLY A 23 -8.41 2.96 0.73
N TYR A 24 -8.27 1.64 0.92
CA TYR A 24 -7.31 1.06 1.85
C TYR A 24 -5.86 1.47 1.51
N ALA A 25 -5.45 1.36 0.25
CA ALA A 25 -4.11 1.75 -0.18
C ALA A 25 -3.80 3.25 0.00
N ILE A 26 -4.81 4.12 -0.09
CA ILE A 26 -4.65 5.55 0.20
C ILE A 26 -4.58 5.79 1.71
N LEU A 27 -5.52 5.23 2.47
CA LEU A 27 -5.68 5.49 3.89
C LEU A 27 -4.56 4.85 4.71
N ASP A 28 -4.34 3.55 4.58
CA ASP A 28 -3.29 2.86 5.33
C ASP A 28 -1.91 3.02 4.67
N GLY A 29 -1.86 3.42 3.39
CA GLY A 29 -0.61 3.69 2.69
C GLY A 29 0.23 4.77 3.34
N PHE A 30 -0.38 5.81 3.95
CA PHE A 30 0.41 6.85 4.62
C PHE A 30 0.88 6.39 6.00
N ASP A 31 0.11 5.52 6.66
CA ASP A 31 0.48 4.92 7.94
C ASP A 31 1.67 3.98 7.78
N PHE A 32 1.62 3.10 6.78
CA PHE A 32 2.75 2.28 6.38
C PHE A 32 3.96 3.12 6.02
N GLY A 33 3.78 4.15 5.20
CA GLY A 33 4.86 5.07 4.84
C GLY A 33 5.49 5.76 6.04
N ALA A 34 4.67 6.30 6.95
CA ALA A 34 5.15 6.98 8.16
C ALA A 34 5.91 6.01 9.07
N GLY A 35 5.47 4.76 9.19
CA GLY A 35 6.17 3.72 9.93
C GLY A 35 7.48 3.25 9.28
N ALA A 36 7.53 3.18 7.95
CA ALA A 36 8.77 2.90 7.22
C ALA A 36 9.82 4.01 7.42
N TRP A 37 9.39 5.27 7.53
CA TRP A 37 10.28 6.39 7.88
C TRP A 37 10.76 6.38 9.32
N HIS A 38 10.09 5.64 10.22
CA HIS A 38 10.20 5.83 11.67
C HIS A 38 11.61 5.72 12.22
N LEU A 39 12.36 4.70 11.82
CA LEU A 39 13.74 4.50 12.28
C LEU A 39 14.75 5.48 11.67
N PHE A 40 14.40 6.14 10.56
CA PHE A 40 15.23 7.18 9.96
C PHE A 40 15.18 8.49 10.77
N PHE A 41 14.24 8.66 11.69
CA PHE A 41 14.24 9.83 12.58
C PHE A 41 15.30 9.68 13.67
N ASP A 42 16.21 10.65 13.73
CA ASP A 42 17.39 10.62 14.62
C ASP A 42 17.00 10.87 16.09
N LYS A 43 15.94 11.65 16.32
CA LYS A 43 15.51 12.04 17.69
C LYS A 43 14.31 11.21 18.13
N LYS A 44 14.36 10.65 19.35
CA LYS A 44 13.21 9.96 20.00
C LYS A 44 11.94 10.81 20.03
N LYS A 45 12.09 12.14 20.17
CA LYS A 45 10.97 13.10 20.12
C LYS A 45 10.28 13.11 18.75
N GLU A 46 11.04 13.01 17.66
CA GLU A 46 10.52 13.01 16.29
C GLU A 46 9.77 11.72 15.98
N ARG A 47 10.30 10.58 16.43
CA ARG A 47 9.59 9.29 16.39
C ARG A 47 8.23 9.36 17.11
N ARG A 48 8.19 9.98 18.29
CA ARG A 48 6.94 10.19 19.03
C ARG A 48 5.97 11.11 18.28
N VAL A 49 6.46 12.19 17.67
CA VAL A 49 5.62 13.11 16.88
C VAL A 49 5.03 12.41 15.66
N ALA A 50 5.83 11.62 14.94
CA ALA A 50 5.35 10.84 13.79
C ALA A 50 4.28 9.82 14.20
N LEU A 51 4.53 9.07 15.29
CA LEU A 51 3.56 8.09 15.79
C LEU A 51 2.25 8.74 16.27
N ASN A 52 2.34 9.88 16.97
CA ASN A 52 1.16 10.61 17.41
C ASN A 52 0.35 11.20 16.25
N ALA A 53 0.97 11.42 15.09
CA ALA A 53 0.28 11.92 13.91
C ALA A 53 -0.66 10.85 13.31
N ILE A 54 -0.26 9.57 13.37
CA ILE A 54 -1.04 8.44 12.83
C ILE A 54 -1.98 7.80 13.86
N GLY A 55 -1.65 7.90 15.15
CA GLY A 55 -2.37 7.23 16.25
C GLY A 55 -3.90 7.40 16.25
N PRO A 56 -4.46 8.59 15.92
CA PRO A 56 -5.91 8.77 15.91
C PRO A 56 -6.65 8.15 14.72
N VAL A 57 -5.96 7.71 13.66
CA VAL A 57 -6.61 7.32 12.38
C VAL A 57 -6.31 5.89 11.93
N TRP A 58 -5.20 5.29 12.38
CA TRP A 58 -4.75 3.99 11.87
C TRP A 58 -5.77 2.86 12.06
N ASP A 59 -6.44 2.79 13.21
CA ASP A 59 -7.42 1.74 13.51
C ASP A 59 -8.65 1.84 12.58
N GLY A 60 -9.07 3.07 12.27
CA GLY A 60 -10.14 3.31 11.29
C GLY A 60 -9.74 2.96 9.86
N ASN A 61 -8.46 3.11 9.51
CA ASN A 61 -7.94 2.74 8.19
C ASN A 61 -7.96 1.22 7.99
N GLU A 62 -7.73 0.42 9.04
CA GLU A 62 -7.79 -1.04 8.98
C GLU A 62 -9.19 -1.60 8.67
N ALA A 63 -10.25 -0.87 9.03
CA ALA A 63 -11.61 -1.28 8.69
C ALA A 63 -11.82 -1.41 7.17
N TRP A 64 -11.09 -0.63 6.36
CA TRP A 64 -11.17 -0.72 4.89
C TRP A 64 -10.62 -2.04 4.35
N LEU A 65 -9.58 -2.60 4.97
CA LEU A 65 -9.06 -3.91 4.62
C LEU A 65 -10.12 -4.99 4.89
N VAL A 66 -10.75 -4.94 6.07
CA VAL A 66 -11.77 -5.92 6.49
C VAL A 66 -12.97 -5.87 5.55
N ILE A 67 -13.49 -4.67 5.26
CA ILE A 67 -14.62 -4.49 4.33
C ILE A 67 -14.21 -4.87 2.90
N GLY A 68 -12.97 -4.59 2.49
CA GLY A 68 -12.44 -5.04 1.20
C GLY A 68 -12.47 -6.57 1.07
N GLY A 69 -11.95 -7.29 2.07
CA GLY A 69 -11.99 -8.76 2.12
C GLY A 69 -13.41 -9.32 2.12
N ALA A 70 -14.30 -8.73 2.94
CA ALA A 70 -15.72 -9.09 2.96
C ALA A 70 -16.42 -8.80 1.62
N GLY A 71 -16.03 -7.72 0.94
CA GLY A 71 -16.53 -7.35 -0.39
C GLY A 71 -16.14 -8.37 -1.46
N ILE A 72 -14.91 -8.89 -1.43
CA ILE A 72 -14.49 -9.98 -2.32
C ILE A 72 -15.29 -11.25 -2.02
N PHE A 73 -15.48 -11.59 -0.74
CA PHE A 73 -16.30 -12.74 -0.35
C PHE A 73 -17.76 -12.64 -0.84
N ALA A 74 -18.36 -11.45 -0.73
CA ALA A 74 -19.74 -11.21 -1.14
C ALA A 74 -19.92 -11.13 -2.67
N GLY A 75 -19.01 -10.45 -3.36
CA GLY A 75 -19.11 -10.22 -4.81
C GLY A 75 -18.51 -11.34 -5.67
N PHE A 76 -17.43 -11.97 -5.20
CA PHE A 76 -16.69 -13.00 -5.93
C PHE A 76 -16.23 -14.14 -4.99
N PRO A 77 -17.16 -14.96 -4.46
CA PRO A 77 -16.85 -15.97 -3.45
C PRO A 77 -15.83 -17.02 -3.92
N LEU A 78 -15.86 -17.40 -5.20
CA LEU A 78 -14.86 -18.32 -5.77
C LEU A 78 -13.47 -17.68 -5.79
N MET A 79 -13.36 -16.43 -6.25
CA MET A 79 -12.09 -15.68 -6.20
C MET A 79 -11.57 -15.57 -4.78
N TYR A 80 -12.46 -15.30 -3.81
CA TYR A 80 -12.10 -15.24 -2.40
C TYR A 80 -11.49 -16.57 -1.92
N ALA A 81 -12.19 -17.68 -2.16
CA ALA A 81 -11.74 -19.00 -1.72
C ALA A 81 -10.38 -19.37 -2.34
N GLU A 82 -10.25 -19.24 -3.66
CA GLU A 82 -9.01 -19.64 -4.34
C GLU A 82 -7.84 -18.71 -4.02
N LEU A 83 -8.06 -17.39 -3.96
CA LEU A 83 -6.98 -16.45 -3.66
C LEU A 83 -6.43 -16.65 -2.25
N PHE A 84 -7.30 -16.75 -1.24
CA PHE A 84 -6.87 -16.95 0.16
C PHE A 84 -6.32 -18.35 0.42
N SER A 85 -6.82 -19.37 -0.28
CA SER A 85 -6.29 -20.74 -0.20
C SER A 85 -4.90 -20.81 -0.84
N ALA A 86 -4.77 -20.35 -2.08
CA ALA A 86 -3.51 -20.37 -2.82
C ALA A 86 -2.42 -19.53 -2.14
N MET A 87 -2.75 -18.32 -1.71
CA MET A 87 -1.80 -17.39 -1.10
C MET A 87 -1.88 -17.42 0.43
N ASN A 88 -2.21 -18.57 1.03
CA ASN A 88 -2.35 -18.71 2.47
C ASN A 88 -1.12 -18.22 3.23
N THR A 89 0.09 -18.63 2.82
CA THR A 89 1.32 -18.24 3.53
C THR A 89 1.57 -16.72 3.48
N PRO A 90 1.52 -16.04 2.30
CA PRO A 90 1.55 -14.58 2.25
C PRO A 90 0.51 -13.88 3.15
N PHE A 91 -0.75 -14.34 3.15
CA PHE A 91 -1.81 -13.74 3.97
C PHE A 91 -1.60 -13.97 5.47
N MET A 92 -1.13 -15.16 5.88
CA MET A 92 -0.81 -15.43 7.28
C MET A 92 0.34 -14.58 7.79
N LEU A 93 1.37 -14.35 6.96
CA LEU A 93 2.43 -13.40 7.28
C LEU A 93 1.88 -11.97 7.37
N PHE A 94 1.06 -11.56 6.40
CA PHE A 94 0.46 -10.23 6.40
C PHE A 94 -0.35 -9.99 7.69
N LEU A 95 -1.22 -10.92 8.07
CA LEU A 95 -1.98 -10.87 9.33
C LEU A 95 -1.06 -10.80 10.56
N THR A 96 0.01 -11.59 10.58
CA THR A 96 0.96 -11.58 11.70
C THR A 96 1.62 -10.20 11.85
N PHE A 97 2.10 -9.60 10.76
CA PHE A 97 2.72 -8.28 10.80
C PHE A 97 1.70 -7.17 11.08
N ILE A 98 0.44 -7.30 10.68
CA ILE A 98 -0.60 -6.31 11.01
C ILE A 98 -0.88 -6.30 12.51
N ILE A 99 -0.95 -7.47 13.14
CA ILE A 99 -1.12 -7.62 14.59
C ILE A 99 0.09 -7.01 15.31
N PHE A 100 1.31 -7.36 14.92
CA PHE A 100 2.51 -6.78 15.54
C PHE A 100 2.60 -5.27 15.35
N ARG A 101 2.14 -4.72 14.22
CA ARG A 101 2.05 -3.27 14.01
C ARG A 101 1.10 -2.62 15.01
N ALA A 102 -0.13 -3.13 15.11
CA ALA A 102 -1.14 -2.64 16.05
C ALA A 102 -0.63 -2.68 17.50
N VAL A 103 -0.07 -3.82 17.91
CA VAL A 103 0.54 -3.98 19.24
C VAL A 103 1.67 -2.97 19.45
N ALA A 104 2.56 -2.79 18.48
CA ALA A 104 3.68 -1.86 18.62
C ALA A 104 3.20 -0.41 18.81
N ILE A 105 2.13 0.02 18.14
CA ILE A 105 1.55 1.37 18.30
C ILE A 105 1.00 1.54 19.72
N GLU A 106 0.18 0.60 20.19
CA GLU A 106 -0.51 0.69 21.49
C GLU A 106 0.41 0.50 22.70
N VAL A 107 1.39 -0.41 22.57
CA VAL A 107 2.19 -0.90 23.69
C VAL A 107 3.46 -0.08 23.91
N ARG A 108 3.98 0.58 22.87
CA ARG A 108 5.21 1.39 22.95
C ARG A 108 5.22 2.40 24.10
N GLY A 109 4.07 3.03 24.37
CA GLY A 109 3.93 4.06 25.39
C GLY A 109 3.65 3.56 26.82
N LYS A 110 3.49 2.24 27.01
CA LYS A 110 3.06 1.65 28.30
C LYS A 110 4.18 1.51 29.33
N GLU A 111 5.44 1.60 28.90
CA GLU A 111 6.61 1.45 29.77
C GLU A 111 7.66 2.53 29.41
N ASP A 112 8.31 3.07 30.43
CA ASP A 112 9.22 4.22 30.29
C ASP A 112 10.67 3.81 30.00
N SER A 113 10.96 2.51 29.97
CA SER A 113 12.26 1.96 29.59
C SER A 113 12.65 2.27 28.14
N ASP A 114 13.91 2.71 27.96
CA ASP A 114 14.48 2.96 26.63
C ASP A 114 14.59 1.70 25.77
N ARG A 115 14.90 0.54 26.40
CA ARG A 115 14.96 -0.75 25.69
C ARG A 115 13.59 -1.12 25.16
N TRP A 116 12.54 -0.89 25.95
CA TRP A 116 11.15 -1.14 25.56
C TRP A 116 10.75 -0.30 24.35
N ARG A 117 10.92 1.02 24.44
CA ARG A 117 10.57 1.95 23.37
C ARG A 117 11.35 1.67 22.08
N ASN A 118 12.63 1.36 22.17
CA ASN A 118 13.45 1.01 21.00
C ASN A 118 13.00 -0.31 20.36
N THR A 119 12.61 -1.31 21.16
CA THR A 119 12.12 -2.60 20.65
C THR A 119 10.84 -2.38 19.84
N TRP A 120 9.88 -1.65 20.40
CA TRP A 120 8.62 -1.37 19.72
C TRP A 120 8.76 -0.39 18.55
N ASP A 121 9.71 0.56 18.61
CA ASP A 121 10.08 1.37 17.45
C ASP A 121 10.57 0.51 16.28
N THR A 122 11.39 -0.50 16.56
CA THR A 122 11.90 -1.43 15.55
C THR A 122 10.80 -2.34 15.01
N VAL A 123 9.98 -2.94 15.89
CA VAL A 123 8.85 -3.79 15.47
C VAL A 123 7.89 -2.99 14.59
N TYR A 124 7.48 -1.80 15.02
CA TYR A 124 6.60 -0.92 14.25
C TYR A 124 7.17 -0.64 12.85
N SER A 125 8.44 -0.22 12.77
CA SER A 125 9.06 0.12 11.48
C SER A 125 9.23 -1.09 10.56
N VAL A 126 9.65 -2.24 11.10
CA VAL A 126 9.77 -3.48 10.31
C VAL A 126 8.40 -3.92 9.79
N CYS A 127 7.36 -3.92 10.62
CA CYS A 127 6.00 -4.27 10.17
C CYS A 127 5.52 -3.32 9.07
N SER A 128 5.71 -2.02 9.24
CA SER A 128 5.34 -1.00 8.25
C SER A 128 6.15 -1.05 6.94
N ILE A 129 7.28 -1.77 6.92
CA ILE A 129 8.05 -2.04 5.69
C ILE A 129 7.60 -3.35 5.04
N VAL A 130 7.41 -4.39 5.84
CA VAL A 130 7.07 -5.74 5.35
C VAL A 130 5.65 -5.78 4.78
N LEU A 131 4.68 -5.11 5.41
CA LEU A 131 3.28 -5.12 4.96
C LEU A 131 3.10 -4.58 3.53
N PRO A 132 3.66 -3.40 3.15
CA PRO A 132 3.61 -2.92 1.76
C PRO A 132 4.30 -3.85 0.77
N VAL A 133 5.42 -4.47 1.16
CA VAL A 133 6.13 -5.43 0.31
C VAL A 133 5.27 -6.66 0.07
N LEU A 134 4.64 -7.21 1.11
CA LEU A 134 3.71 -8.35 0.98
C LEU A 134 2.51 -8.00 0.10
N LEU A 135 1.93 -6.80 0.23
CA LEU A 135 0.84 -6.34 -0.66
C LEU A 135 1.29 -6.30 -2.12
N GLY A 136 2.47 -5.75 -2.41
CA GLY A 136 3.02 -5.75 -3.76
C GLY A 136 3.31 -7.15 -4.30
N VAL A 137 3.82 -8.05 -3.45
CA VAL A 137 4.02 -9.46 -3.79
C VAL A 137 2.69 -10.14 -4.14
N VAL A 138 1.63 -9.92 -3.36
CA VAL A 138 0.29 -10.46 -3.65
C VAL A 138 -0.22 -9.95 -5.00
N ILE A 139 -0.20 -8.64 -5.22
CA ILE A 139 -0.66 -8.04 -6.49
C ILE A 139 0.15 -8.60 -7.67
N ALA A 140 1.46 -8.72 -7.54
CA ALA A 140 2.30 -9.20 -8.62
C ALA A 140 2.04 -10.66 -8.98
N ASN A 141 1.82 -11.53 -7.99
CA ASN A 141 1.48 -12.93 -8.25
C ASN A 141 0.08 -13.07 -8.86
N VAL A 142 -0.88 -12.23 -8.45
CA VAL A 142 -2.19 -12.18 -9.11
C VAL A 142 -2.05 -11.74 -10.57
N LEU A 143 -1.17 -10.76 -10.86
CA LEU A 143 -0.91 -10.33 -12.24
C LEU A 143 -0.21 -11.42 -13.08
N GLN A 144 0.80 -12.09 -12.51
CA GLN A 144 1.52 -13.17 -13.20
C GLN A 144 0.69 -14.45 -13.37
N GLY A 145 -0.39 -14.58 -12.60
CA GLY A 145 -1.19 -15.80 -12.50
C GLY A 145 -0.62 -16.76 -11.45
N LEU A 146 -1.52 -17.51 -10.83
CA LEU A 146 -1.18 -18.54 -9.84
C LEU A 146 -1.19 -19.93 -10.50
N PRO A 147 -0.29 -20.84 -10.10
CA PRO A 147 -0.30 -22.23 -10.56
C PRO A 147 -1.49 -22.97 -9.93
N LEU A 148 -2.63 -22.92 -10.62
CA LEU A 148 -3.86 -23.64 -10.25
C LEU A 148 -4.05 -24.81 -11.21
N ASP A 149 -4.53 -25.95 -10.70
CA ASP A 149 -4.92 -27.10 -11.52
C ASP A 149 -6.34 -26.95 -12.13
N GLU A 150 -6.81 -27.99 -12.82
CA GLU A 150 -8.14 -28.02 -13.45
C GLU A 150 -9.30 -27.88 -12.45
N ASN A 151 -9.06 -28.20 -11.17
CA ASN A 151 -10.03 -28.05 -10.07
C ASN A 151 -9.82 -26.76 -9.27
N PHE A 152 -9.04 -25.81 -9.82
CA PHE A 152 -8.61 -24.57 -9.16
C PHE A 152 -7.74 -24.75 -7.91
N GLN A 153 -7.24 -25.95 -7.64
CA GLN A 153 -6.38 -26.18 -6.49
C GLN A 153 -4.98 -25.64 -6.75
N TYR A 154 -4.44 -24.95 -5.74
CA TYR A 154 -3.07 -24.45 -5.80
C TYR A 154 -2.06 -25.60 -5.78
N THR A 155 -1.22 -25.66 -6.81
CA THR A 155 -0.19 -26.71 -6.99
C THR A 155 1.23 -26.19 -6.82
N GLY A 156 1.39 -24.90 -6.50
CA GLY A 156 2.69 -24.30 -6.27
C GLY A 156 3.31 -24.68 -4.91
N GLY A 157 4.50 -24.14 -4.65
CA GLY A 157 5.20 -24.31 -3.37
C GLY A 157 4.75 -23.31 -2.29
N ALA A 158 5.47 -23.29 -1.16
CA ALA A 158 5.16 -22.40 -0.04
C ALA A 158 5.67 -20.96 -0.26
N LEU A 159 6.18 -20.29 0.78
CA LEU A 159 6.52 -18.86 0.74
C LEU A 159 7.39 -18.42 -0.46
N PHE A 160 8.45 -19.17 -0.78
CA PHE A 160 9.46 -18.73 -1.75
C PHE A 160 8.97 -18.71 -3.21
N THR A 161 7.92 -19.45 -3.54
CA THR A 161 7.37 -19.44 -4.90
C THR A 161 6.71 -18.11 -5.25
N PHE A 162 6.20 -17.40 -4.24
CA PHE A 162 5.61 -16.08 -4.40
C PHE A 162 6.66 -14.97 -4.53
N LEU A 163 7.92 -15.22 -4.13
CA LEU A 163 9.00 -14.23 -4.12
C LEU A 163 9.76 -14.21 -5.44
N THR A 164 9.03 -14.14 -6.56
CA THR A 164 9.65 -13.99 -7.89
C THR A 164 10.36 -12.64 -8.01
N PRO A 165 11.36 -12.49 -8.91
CA PRO A 165 12.02 -11.20 -9.12
C PRO A 165 11.04 -10.08 -9.45
N TYR A 166 10.01 -10.37 -10.23
CA TYR A 166 8.94 -9.43 -10.54
C TYR A 166 8.11 -9.08 -9.29
N ALA A 167 7.73 -10.07 -8.48
CA ALA A 167 6.96 -9.85 -7.27
C ALA A 167 7.72 -9.02 -6.22
N LEU A 168 9.02 -9.28 -6.05
CA LEU A 168 9.88 -8.47 -5.19
C LEU A 168 10.02 -7.04 -5.72
N LEU A 169 10.16 -6.85 -7.03
CA LEU A 169 10.26 -5.52 -7.63
C LEU A 169 8.97 -4.71 -7.42
N VAL A 170 7.80 -5.32 -7.61
CA VAL A 170 6.49 -4.71 -7.30
C VAL A 170 6.34 -4.46 -5.79
N GLY A 171 6.79 -5.37 -4.93
CA GLY A 171 6.83 -5.18 -3.48
C GLY A 171 7.63 -3.94 -3.06
N VAL A 172 8.84 -3.78 -3.62
CA VAL A 172 9.69 -2.60 -3.38
C VAL A 172 9.05 -1.33 -3.95
N MET A 173 8.42 -1.42 -5.13
CA MET A 173 7.67 -0.30 -5.71
C MET A 173 6.56 0.18 -4.77
N THR A 174 5.75 -0.75 -4.25
CA THR A 174 4.66 -0.46 -3.31
C THR A 174 5.17 0.16 -2.01
N LEU A 175 6.27 -0.36 -1.46
CA LEU A 175 6.92 0.23 -0.30
C LEU A 175 7.36 1.68 -0.56
N LEU A 176 8.05 1.94 -1.66
CA LEU A 176 8.53 3.29 -1.99
C LEU A 176 7.37 4.25 -2.25
N LEU A 177 6.31 3.79 -2.90
CA LEU A 177 5.07 4.56 -3.09
C LEU A 177 4.49 4.99 -1.73
N PHE A 178 4.35 4.05 -0.80
CA PHE A 178 3.82 4.35 0.53
C PHE A 178 4.78 5.21 1.35
N MET A 179 6.10 5.00 1.26
CA MET A 179 7.08 5.91 1.86
C MET A 179 6.91 7.35 1.36
N VAL A 180 6.72 7.56 0.06
CA VAL A 180 6.41 8.91 -0.47
C VAL A 180 5.10 9.43 0.14
N HIS A 181 4.05 8.60 0.14
CA HIS A 181 2.74 9.00 0.65
C HIS A 181 2.76 9.38 2.15
N GLY A 182 3.36 8.55 3.00
CA GLY A 182 3.54 8.81 4.43
C GLY A 182 4.50 9.97 4.71
N GLY A 183 5.55 10.15 3.90
CA GLY A 183 6.43 11.31 3.99
C GLY A 183 5.69 12.63 3.73
N LEU A 184 4.83 12.66 2.69
CA LEU A 184 3.99 13.82 2.38
C LEU A 184 2.98 14.10 3.50
N TYR A 185 2.38 13.05 4.06
CA TYR A 185 1.50 13.18 5.22
C TYR A 185 2.22 13.78 6.43
N LEU A 186 3.41 13.27 6.77
CA LEU A 186 4.20 13.80 7.89
C LEU A 186 4.63 15.26 7.67
N LEU A 187 4.91 15.68 6.43
CA LEU A 187 5.21 17.09 6.12
C LEU A 187 4.05 18.03 6.44
N LEU A 188 2.79 17.56 6.40
CA LEU A 188 1.65 18.36 6.85
C LEU A 188 1.55 18.49 8.36
N LYS A 189 2.01 17.47 9.08
CA LYS A 189 1.83 17.35 10.54
C LYS A 189 3.05 17.87 11.32
N THR A 190 4.15 18.18 10.63
CA THR A 190 5.43 18.52 11.25
C THR A 190 5.94 19.89 10.80
N HIS A 191 6.72 20.53 11.68
CA HIS A 191 7.36 21.83 11.46
C HIS A 191 8.82 21.79 11.91
N GLY A 192 9.60 22.82 11.54
CA GLY A 192 11.00 22.98 11.95
C GLY A 192 11.96 21.95 11.36
N ASP A 193 12.97 21.53 12.14
CA ASP A 193 14.05 20.66 11.67
C ASP A 193 13.58 19.31 11.12
N MET A 194 12.58 18.70 11.75
CA MET A 194 12.02 17.42 11.32
C MET A 194 11.41 17.54 9.93
N HIS A 195 10.64 18.61 9.71
CA HIS A 195 10.03 18.91 8.42
C HIS A 195 11.09 19.06 7.32
N HIS A 196 12.14 19.85 7.56
CA HIS A 196 13.20 20.05 6.57
C HIS A 196 13.99 18.76 6.24
N ARG A 197 14.19 17.88 7.23
CA ARG A 197 14.82 16.57 6.97
C ARG A 197 13.92 15.66 6.12
N ILE A 198 12.62 15.61 6.42
CA ILE A 198 11.66 14.85 5.62
C ILE A 198 11.61 15.42 4.19
N GLU A 199 11.53 16.75 4.03
CA GLU A 199 11.49 17.43 2.73
C GLU A 199 12.71 17.08 1.86
N LYS A 200 13.89 16.95 2.46
CA LYS A 200 15.09 16.51 1.72
C LYS A 200 15.04 15.03 1.38
N ARG A 201 14.67 14.17 2.33
CA ARG A 201 14.72 12.71 2.16
C ARG A 201 13.62 12.16 1.26
N ILE A 202 12.46 12.82 1.22
CA ILE A 202 11.33 12.39 0.39
C ILE A 202 11.65 12.43 -1.10
N ASN A 203 12.51 13.36 -1.54
CA ASN A 203 12.95 13.43 -2.94
C ASN A 203 13.75 12.19 -3.34
N TYR A 204 14.56 11.62 -2.44
CA TYR A 204 15.28 10.37 -2.70
C TYR A 204 14.33 9.17 -2.76
N ALA A 205 13.36 9.09 -1.83
CA ALA A 205 12.34 8.03 -1.87
C ALA A 205 11.50 8.11 -3.15
N TYR A 206 11.13 9.32 -3.58
CA TYR A 206 10.39 9.56 -4.81
C TYR A 206 11.21 9.23 -6.06
N LEU A 207 12.49 9.59 -6.11
CA LEU A 207 13.37 9.20 -7.20
C LEU A 207 13.55 7.68 -7.26
N GLY A 208 13.76 7.03 -6.11
CA GLY A 208 13.81 5.57 -6.01
C GLY A 208 12.51 4.94 -6.52
N PHE A 209 11.36 5.48 -6.11
CA PHE A 209 10.06 5.05 -6.60
C PHE A 209 9.96 5.15 -8.12
N LEU A 210 10.37 6.28 -8.74
CA LEU A 210 10.34 6.44 -10.20
C LEU A 210 11.21 5.42 -10.93
N VAL A 211 12.42 5.17 -10.42
CA VAL A 211 13.34 4.18 -11.01
C VAL A 211 12.73 2.78 -10.95
N VAL A 212 12.23 2.37 -9.78
CA VAL A 212 11.63 1.05 -9.60
C VAL A 212 10.32 0.93 -10.39
N PHE A 213 9.47 1.96 -10.40
CA PHE A 213 8.25 2.00 -11.20
C PHE A 213 8.55 1.81 -12.70
N THR A 214 9.57 2.50 -13.20
CA THR A 214 10.02 2.35 -14.60
C THR A 214 10.52 0.92 -14.88
N ALA A 215 11.28 0.35 -13.94
CA ALA A 215 11.76 -1.03 -14.05
C ALA A 215 10.60 -2.04 -14.06
N VAL A 216 9.58 -1.86 -13.20
CA VAL A 216 8.36 -2.68 -13.19
C VAL A 216 7.64 -2.56 -14.52
N ALA A 217 7.41 -1.35 -15.02
CA ALA A 217 6.73 -1.12 -16.29
C ALA A 217 7.45 -1.81 -17.46
N ILE A 218 8.78 -1.69 -17.53
CA ILE A 218 9.59 -2.39 -18.54
C ILE A 218 9.46 -3.90 -18.37
N TYR A 219 9.59 -4.44 -17.16
CA TYR A 219 9.45 -5.88 -16.91
C TYR A 219 8.06 -6.39 -17.35
N SER A 220 6.99 -5.68 -17.01
CA SER A 220 5.63 -6.03 -17.40
C SER A 220 5.49 -6.06 -18.94
N MET A 221 6.08 -5.11 -19.65
CA MET A 221 6.06 -5.08 -21.13
C MET A 221 6.90 -6.19 -21.77
N LEU A 222 7.95 -6.65 -21.10
CA LEU A 222 8.78 -7.78 -21.55
C LEU A 222 8.12 -9.15 -21.28
N THR A 223 7.05 -9.18 -20.51
CA THR A 223 6.31 -10.41 -20.19
C THR A 223 5.13 -10.55 -21.15
N PRO A 224 5.14 -11.50 -22.11
CA PRO A 224 4.21 -11.50 -23.23
C PRO A 224 2.73 -11.46 -22.83
N HIS A 225 2.30 -12.32 -21.90
CA HIS A 225 0.90 -12.36 -21.47
C HIS A 225 0.45 -11.06 -20.77
N LEU A 226 1.33 -10.40 -20.00
CA LEU A 226 1.02 -9.11 -19.37
C LEU A 226 0.91 -7.99 -20.42
N ALA A 227 1.83 -7.98 -21.38
CA ALA A 227 1.81 -7.02 -22.48
C ALA A 227 0.56 -7.18 -23.35
N GLU A 228 0.17 -8.43 -23.66
CA GLU A 228 -1.06 -8.75 -24.39
C GLU A 228 -2.31 -8.31 -23.62
N ASN A 229 -2.39 -8.57 -22.31
CA ASN A 229 -3.50 -8.12 -21.47
C ASN A 229 -3.66 -6.58 -21.50
N ILE A 230 -2.54 -5.85 -21.42
CA ILE A 230 -2.53 -4.39 -21.52
C ILE A 230 -2.91 -3.93 -22.93
N ALA A 231 -2.44 -4.60 -23.98
CA ALA A 231 -2.77 -4.27 -25.36
C ALA A 231 -4.26 -4.51 -25.69
N ASN A 232 -4.88 -5.50 -25.07
CA ASN A 232 -6.25 -5.91 -25.36
C ASN A 232 -7.31 -5.20 -24.48
N SER A 233 -6.92 -4.63 -23.34
CA SER A 233 -7.86 -3.94 -22.44
C SER A 233 -7.67 -2.42 -22.45
N THR A 234 -8.70 -1.68 -22.88
CA THR A 234 -8.72 -0.21 -22.81
C THR A 234 -8.52 0.30 -21.38
N ALA A 235 -9.12 -0.38 -20.39
CA ALA A 235 -8.96 -0.02 -18.98
C ALA A 235 -7.49 -0.13 -18.53
N LEU A 236 -6.80 -1.21 -18.93
CA LEU A 236 -5.39 -1.44 -18.60
C LEU A 236 -4.42 -0.53 -19.38
N LYS A 237 -4.86 0.18 -20.43
CA LYS A 237 -4.08 1.26 -21.07
C LYS A 237 -4.25 2.60 -20.37
N VAL A 238 -5.49 2.92 -20.00
CA VAL A 238 -5.82 4.19 -19.34
C VAL A 238 -5.24 4.23 -17.93
N PHE A 239 -5.27 3.11 -17.21
CA PHE A 239 -4.83 3.06 -15.82
C PHE A 239 -3.33 3.42 -15.62
N PRO A 240 -2.36 2.84 -16.35
CA PRO A 240 -0.96 3.27 -16.30
C PRO A 240 -0.74 4.73 -16.70
N ALA A 241 -1.52 5.25 -17.66
CA ALA A 241 -1.44 6.65 -18.06
C ALA A 241 -1.92 7.59 -16.93
N LEU A 242 -3.02 7.26 -16.27
CA LEU A 242 -3.51 8.00 -15.10
C LEU A 242 -2.53 7.91 -13.92
N LEU A 243 -1.92 6.74 -13.70
CA LEU A 243 -0.83 6.56 -12.74
C LEU A 243 0.36 7.46 -13.08
N LEU A 244 0.81 7.49 -14.33
CA LEU A 244 1.91 8.35 -14.74
C LEU A 244 1.57 9.83 -14.51
N LEU A 245 0.35 10.25 -14.84
CA LEU A 245 -0.12 11.62 -14.58
C LEU A 245 -0.17 11.96 -13.09
N SER A 246 -0.63 11.03 -12.23
CA SER A 246 -0.66 11.25 -10.78
C SER A 246 0.76 11.35 -10.21
N ILE A 247 1.67 10.49 -10.67
CA ILE A 247 3.09 10.53 -10.32
C ILE A 247 3.71 11.86 -10.72
N LEU A 248 3.53 12.31 -11.97
CA LEU A 248 4.05 13.59 -12.44
C LEU A 248 3.45 14.79 -11.69
N SER A 249 2.19 14.70 -11.30
CA SER A 249 1.54 15.72 -10.48
C SER A 249 2.23 15.85 -9.12
N VAL A 250 2.57 14.72 -8.48
CA VAL A 250 3.33 14.73 -7.22
C VAL A 250 4.69 15.44 -7.38
N ALA A 251 5.45 15.15 -8.45
CA ALA A 251 6.71 15.85 -8.73
C ALA A 251 6.51 17.37 -8.88
N PHE A 252 5.48 17.78 -9.63
CA PHE A 252 5.18 19.19 -9.86
C PHE A 252 4.86 19.94 -8.57
N PHE A 253 4.01 19.37 -7.71
CA PHE A 253 3.61 20.03 -6.47
C PHE A 253 4.69 20.01 -5.38
N MET A 254 5.52 18.96 -5.31
CA MET A 254 6.69 18.94 -4.44
C MET A 254 7.66 20.06 -4.83
N ARG A 255 7.92 20.26 -6.13
CA ARG A 255 8.80 21.34 -6.62
C ARG A 255 8.27 22.74 -6.30
N LYS A 256 6.95 22.94 -6.34
CA LYS A 256 6.31 24.22 -5.97
C LYS A 256 6.16 24.43 -4.47
N LYS A 257 6.65 23.52 -3.61
CA LYS A 257 6.46 23.54 -2.14
C LYS A 257 5.00 23.74 -1.71
N THR A 258 4.04 23.40 -2.58
CA THR A 258 2.62 23.63 -2.33
C THR A 258 1.95 22.33 -1.86
N ILE A 259 2.57 21.68 -0.87
CA ILE A 259 2.18 20.35 -0.35
C ILE A 259 0.72 20.36 0.13
N LYS A 260 0.26 21.48 0.70
CA LYS A 260 -1.15 21.66 1.13
C LYS A 260 -2.16 21.54 -0.03
N ARG A 261 -1.83 21.98 -1.26
CA ARG A 261 -2.73 21.85 -2.42
C ARG A 261 -2.69 20.45 -3.03
N LEU A 262 -1.54 19.79 -3.04
CA LEU A 262 -1.40 18.39 -3.48
C LEU A 262 -2.31 17.47 -2.67
N LEU A 263 -2.36 17.67 -1.35
CA LEU A 263 -3.12 16.81 -0.46
C LEU A 263 -4.59 17.19 -0.37
N TRP A 264 -4.97 18.44 -0.67
CA TRP A 264 -6.38 18.78 -0.90
C TRP A 264 -6.96 18.00 -2.09
N VAL A 265 -6.16 17.73 -3.14
CA VAL A 265 -6.57 16.89 -4.27
C VAL A 265 -6.60 15.39 -3.91
N LEU A 266 -5.71 14.93 -3.03
CA LEU A 266 -5.61 13.51 -2.64
C LEU A 266 -6.54 13.10 -1.48
N PHE A 267 -6.96 14.03 -0.62
CA PHE A 267 -7.67 13.76 0.64
C PHE A 267 -8.99 14.53 0.83
N SER A 268 -9.45 15.37 -0.12
CA SER A 268 -10.72 16.10 0.06
C SER A 268 -11.95 15.23 0.31
N PRO A 269 -12.07 13.97 -0.16
CA PRO A 269 -13.26 13.16 0.15
C PRO A 269 -13.23 12.52 1.54
N SER A 270 -12.06 12.31 2.16
CA SER A 270 -11.95 11.54 3.42
C SER A 270 -12.01 12.40 4.67
N PHE A 271 -11.65 13.68 4.60
CA PHE A 271 -11.63 14.57 5.76
C PHE A 271 -12.98 15.19 6.13
N SER A 272 -13.94 15.28 5.19
CA SER A 272 -15.24 15.93 5.44
C SER A 272 -16.31 15.02 6.03
N LEU A 273 -16.03 13.73 6.21
CA LEU A 273 -17.00 12.74 6.72
C LEU A 273 -16.78 12.36 8.20
N TRP A 274 -15.77 12.93 8.85
CA TRP A 274 -15.40 12.58 10.24
C TRP A 274 -15.18 13.80 11.15
N TRP A 275 -15.87 14.91 10.87
CA TRP A 275 -16.09 16.04 11.79
C TRP A 275 -17.56 16.44 11.78
#